data_AF-A0A6B2CEF7-F1
#
_entry.id   AF-A0A6B2CEF7-F1
#
_cell.length_a   1.000
_cell.length_b   1.000
_cell.length_c   1.000
_cell.angle_alpha   90.00
_cell.angle_beta   90.00
_cell.angle_gamma   90.00
#
_symmetry.space_group_name_H-M   'P 1'
#
loop_
_entity.id
_entity.type
_entity.pdbx_description
1 polymer ?
#
loop_
_entity_poly.entity_id
_entity_poly.type
_entity_poly.pdbx_seq_one_letter_code
_entity_poly.pdbx_strand_id
1 'polypeptide(L)'
;ITPPYARIAMALGARVTSMTKKGDRIILGTNNSPNLGGRDATRLDVGVREIVSVSEEDILNPRKPPVVFRVEGYMVGDRFFGGIPLTGYKTASIRMFSSKDNTLRVYEYDIGLPPRLIDSCDYNVRTGWNNISLGSHYNIVSFNLSNPDDKAIIYITLN
;
A
#
# COMPACT_ATOMS: atom_id res chain seq x y z
N ILE A 1 6.94 0.28 27.45
CA ILE A 1 6.51 -0.60 26.35
C ILE A 1 5.90 0.29 25.29
N THR A 2 6.50 0.36 24.10
CA THR A 2 5.93 1.14 22.99
C THR A 2 4.69 0.39 22.47
N PRO A 3 3.57 1.07 22.20
CA PRO A 3 2.40 0.43 21.59
C PRO A 3 2.78 -0.28 20.27
N PRO A 4 2.10 -1.39 19.92
CA PRO A 4 2.30 -2.00 18.62
C PRO A 4 1.95 -0.99 17.52
N TYR A 5 2.76 -0.94 16.47
CA TYR A 5 2.53 -0.10 15.30
C TYR A 5 2.85 -0.90 14.03
N ALA A 6 2.12 -0.61 12.95
CA ALA A 6 2.45 -1.06 11.60
C ALA A 6 3.16 0.06 10.85
N ARG A 7 4.18 -0.30 10.06
CA ARG A 7 4.87 0.62 9.14
C ARG A 7 5.44 -0.13 7.94
N ILE A 8 5.74 0.62 6.87
CA ILE A 8 6.51 0.11 5.74
C ILE A 8 8.00 0.12 6.14
N ALA A 9 8.63 -1.05 6.17
CA ALA A 9 10.05 -1.17 6.51
C ALA A 9 10.97 -0.80 5.34
N MET A 10 10.57 -1.11 4.10
CA MET A 10 11.35 -0.86 2.89
C MET A 10 10.53 -0.97 1.61
N ALA A 11 11.05 -0.41 0.53
CA ALA A 11 10.53 -0.54 -0.83
C ALA A 11 11.64 -1.08 -1.74
N LEU A 12 11.48 -2.30 -2.24
CA LEU A 12 12.55 -3.04 -2.92
C LEU A 12 12.44 -3.02 -4.45
N GLY A 13 11.31 -2.57 -5.02
CA GLY A 13 11.05 -2.68 -6.46
C GLY A 13 10.93 -4.11 -6.99
N ALA A 14 10.97 -5.12 -6.10
CA ALA A 14 10.87 -6.53 -6.41
C ALA A 14 9.95 -7.22 -5.39
N ARG A 15 9.40 -8.38 -5.75
CA ARG A 15 8.60 -9.18 -4.81
C ARG A 15 9.52 -9.93 -3.87
N VAL A 16 9.23 -9.87 -2.58
CA VAL A 16 9.84 -10.76 -1.59
C VAL A 16 9.14 -12.11 -1.68
N THR A 17 9.89 -13.17 -1.96
CA THR A 17 9.38 -14.55 -2.11
C THR A 17 9.78 -15.44 -0.94
N SER A 18 10.85 -15.08 -0.23
CA SER A 18 11.30 -15.75 0.99
C SER A 18 12.01 -14.77 1.90
N MET A 19 12.03 -15.09 3.19
CA MET A 19 12.68 -14.28 4.23
C MET A 19 13.27 -15.21 5.29
N THR A 20 14.49 -14.95 5.73
CA THR A 20 15.11 -15.63 6.87
C THR A 20 16.04 -14.70 7.64
N LYS A 21 16.26 -14.98 8.93
CA LYS A 21 17.22 -14.26 9.77
C LYS A 21 18.55 -15.02 9.82
N LYS A 22 19.66 -14.31 9.67
CA LYS A 22 21.02 -14.85 9.85
C LYS A 22 21.86 -13.84 10.64
N GLY A 23 22.07 -14.11 11.92
CA GLY A 23 22.75 -13.17 12.83
C GLY A 23 21.95 -11.87 12.97
N ASP A 24 22.61 -10.75 12.72
CA ASP A 24 22.09 -9.38 12.74
C ASP A 24 21.49 -8.93 11.39
N ARG A 25 21.28 -9.87 10.45
CA ARG A 25 20.76 -9.58 9.12
C ARG A 25 19.49 -10.35 8.79
N ILE A 26 18.63 -9.73 8.02
CA ILE A 26 17.53 -10.38 7.33
C ILE A 26 17.93 -10.60 5.87
N ILE A 27 17.79 -11.84 5.42
CA ILE A 27 18.06 -12.26 4.05
C ILE A 27 16.71 -12.43 3.35
N LEU A 28 16.54 -11.71 2.25
CA LEU A 28 15.33 -11.70 1.44
C LEU A 28 15.63 -12.34 0.09
N GLY A 29 14.87 -13.35 -0.28
CA GLY A 29 14.78 -13.78 -1.67
C GLY A 29 13.85 -12.85 -2.41
N THR A 30 14.31 -12.24 -3.51
CA THR A 30 13.51 -11.32 -4.31
C THR A 30 13.41 -11.80 -5.76
N ASN A 31 12.31 -11.41 -6.42
CA ASN A 31 12.12 -11.63 -7.85
C ASN A 31 11.41 -10.43 -8.48
N ASN A 32 11.93 -9.91 -9.59
CA ASN A 32 11.33 -8.83 -10.36
C ASN A 32 10.51 -9.31 -11.58
N SER A 33 10.28 -10.63 -11.74
CA SER A 33 9.41 -11.18 -12.79
C SER A 33 8.09 -10.40 -12.90
N PRO A 34 7.69 -9.95 -14.11
CA PRO A 34 6.41 -9.27 -14.31
C PRO A 34 5.25 -10.09 -13.75
N ASN A 35 4.26 -9.41 -13.16
CA ASN A 35 2.98 -10.03 -12.85
C ASN A 35 2.18 -10.00 -14.14
N LEU A 36 1.98 -11.13 -14.78
CA LEU A 36 1.12 -11.22 -15.96
C LEU A 36 -0.38 -11.18 -15.61
N GLY A 37 -0.71 -11.04 -14.33
CA GLY A 37 -2.08 -11.12 -13.84
C GLY A 37 -2.54 -12.58 -13.70
N GLY A 38 -3.54 -12.82 -12.86
CA GLY A 38 -3.94 -14.18 -12.48
C GLY A 38 -4.48 -15.08 -13.60
N ARG A 39 -4.69 -14.53 -14.82
CA ARG A 39 -5.22 -15.26 -15.98
C ARG A 39 -4.21 -15.50 -17.10
N ASP A 40 -3.03 -14.89 -17.02
CA ASP A 40 -1.96 -15.10 -18.00
C ASP A 40 -0.81 -15.85 -17.31
N ALA A 41 -0.79 -17.16 -17.56
CA ALA A 41 0.22 -18.07 -17.02
C ALA A 41 1.42 -18.24 -17.97
N THR A 42 1.61 -17.32 -18.92
CA THR A 42 2.76 -17.38 -19.83
C THR A 42 4.04 -17.42 -19.01
N ARG A 43 4.84 -18.50 -19.15
CA ARG A 43 6.14 -18.61 -18.48
C ARG A 43 7.10 -17.62 -19.12
N LEU A 44 7.11 -16.41 -18.58
CA LEU A 44 8.11 -15.40 -18.87
C LEU A 44 9.23 -15.54 -17.85
N ASP A 45 10.23 -16.37 -18.14
CA ASP A 45 11.46 -16.49 -17.35
C ASP A 45 12.42 -15.33 -17.67
N VAL A 46 11.92 -14.11 -17.49
CA VAL A 46 12.65 -12.84 -17.72
C VAL A 46 12.87 -12.07 -16.41
N GLY A 47 12.53 -12.67 -15.27
CA GLY A 47 12.80 -12.07 -13.96
C GLY A 47 14.18 -12.43 -13.43
N VAL A 48 14.88 -11.43 -12.94
CA VAL A 48 16.10 -11.60 -12.16
C VAL A 48 15.71 -11.98 -10.74
N ARG A 49 16.24 -13.12 -10.29
CA ARG A 49 16.14 -13.57 -8.89
C ARG A 49 17.37 -13.07 -8.15
N GLU A 50 17.14 -12.43 -7.01
CA GLU A 50 18.22 -11.82 -6.23
C GLU A 50 18.11 -12.20 -4.76
N ILE A 51 19.22 -12.02 -4.06
CA ILE A 51 19.27 -12.11 -2.60
C ILE A 51 19.60 -10.71 -2.09
N VAL A 52 18.68 -10.11 -1.35
CA VAL A 52 18.86 -8.83 -0.70
C VAL A 52 19.15 -9.08 0.77
N SER A 53 20.26 -8.55 1.27
CA SER A 53 20.64 -8.68 2.68
C SER A 53 20.60 -7.33 3.38
N VAL A 54 19.72 -7.19 4.35
CA VAL A 54 19.47 -5.95 5.10
C VAL A 54 19.82 -6.16 6.57
N SER A 55 20.36 -5.14 7.23
CA SER A 55 20.64 -5.24 8.66
C SER A 55 19.34 -5.16 9.47
N GLU A 56 19.33 -5.78 10.65
CA GLU A 56 18.23 -5.64 11.62
C GLU A 56 18.09 -4.18 12.06
N GLU A 57 19.19 -3.45 12.18
CA GLU A 57 19.19 -2.02 12.48
C GLU A 57 18.45 -1.20 11.41
N ASP A 58 18.65 -1.48 10.12
CA ASP A 58 17.94 -0.81 9.02
C ASP A 58 16.42 -1.08 9.05
N ILE A 59 16.01 -2.25 9.55
CA ILE A 59 14.58 -2.59 9.69
C ILE A 59 13.97 -1.94 10.93
N LEU A 60 14.74 -1.84 12.02
CA LEU A 60 14.31 -1.24 13.28
C LEU A 60 14.31 0.29 13.22
N ASN A 61 15.20 0.88 12.43
CA ASN A 61 15.35 2.33 12.21
C ASN A 61 15.28 2.69 10.71
N PRO A 62 14.17 2.36 10.02
CA PRO A 62 14.12 2.48 8.58
C PRO A 62 14.14 3.94 8.14
N ARG A 63 14.95 4.22 7.12
CA ARG A 63 14.73 5.38 6.25
C ARG A 63 13.43 5.12 5.53
N LYS A 64 12.41 5.93 5.83
CA LYS A 64 11.05 5.78 5.29
C LYS A 64 11.10 6.10 3.80
N PRO A 65 11.11 5.10 2.91
CA PRO A 65 11.25 5.39 1.50
C PRO A 65 9.92 5.98 1.02
N PRO A 66 9.93 7.06 0.22
CA PRO A 66 8.71 7.50 -0.42
C PRO A 66 8.17 6.36 -1.28
N VAL A 67 6.87 6.10 -1.18
CA VAL A 67 6.22 5.02 -1.92
C VAL A 67 4.99 5.53 -2.63
N VAL A 68 4.78 4.99 -3.84
CA VAL A 68 3.58 5.25 -4.63
C VAL A 68 2.95 3.90 -4.97
N PHE A 69 1.71 3.73 -4.55
CA PHE A 69 0.89 2.59 -4.95
C PHE A 69 -0.03 3.00 -6.09
N ARG A 70 0.01 2.28 -7.20
CA ARG A 70 -0.94 2.43 -8.29
C ARG A 70 -1.97 1.31 -8.21
N VAL A 71 -3.24 1.67 -8.13
CA VAL A 71 -4.37 0.74 -8.08
C VAL A 71 -5.33 1.09 -9.20
N GLU A 72 -5.75 0.09 -9.97
CA GLU A 72 -6.73 0.23 -11.03
C GLU A 72 -8.14 0.01 -10.48
N GLY A 73 -9.11 0.79 -10.94
CA GLY A 73 -10.49 0.74 -10.47
C GLY A 73 -11.14 -0.64 -10.65
N TYR A 74 -10.86 -1.33 -11.76
CA TYR A 74 -11.38 -2.68 -12.00
C TYR A 74 -10.83 -3.73 -11.01
N MET A 75 -9.68 -3.47 -10.37
CA MET A 75 -9.14 -4.34 -9.31
C MET A 75 -9.82 -4.09 -7.96
N VAL A 76 -10.35 -2.86 -7.76
CA VAL A 76 -11.08 -2.48 -6.56
C VAL A 76 -12.51 -3.01 -6.61
N GLY A 77 -13.24 -2.74 -7.71
CA GLY A 77 -14.66 -3.05 -7.82
C GLY A 77 -15.47 -2.43 -6.68
N ASP A 78 -16.21 -3.25 -5.95
CA ASP A 78 -16.99 -2.91 -4.75
C ASP A 78 -16.29 -3.25 -3.43
N ARG A 79 -15.02 -3.68 -3.50
CA ARG A 79 -14.28 -4.21 -2.35
C ARG A 79 -13.48 -3.12 -1.64
N PHE A 80 -12.96 -3.48 -0.48
CA PHE A 80 -11.96 -2.70 0.21
C PHE A 80 -10.59 -2.90 -0.44
N PHE A 81 -9.81 -1.83 -0.57
CA PHE A 81 -8.41 -1.88 -0.96
C PHE A 81 -7.56 -1.06 0.02
N GLY A 82 -6.29 -1.42 0.17
CA GLY A 82 -5.38 -0.75 1.10
C GLY A 82 -4.86 -1.69 2.18
N GLY A 83 -4.99 -1.29 3.44
CA GLY A 83 -4.18 -1.85 4.54
C GLY A 83 -2.81 -1.14 4.61
N ILE A 84 -2.80 0.15 4.28
CA ILE A 84 -1.58 0.95 4.12
C ILE A 84 -1.29 1.63 5.45
N PRO A 85 -0.18 1.31 6.13
CA PRO A 85 0.20 2.04 7.33
C PRO A 85 0.77 3.41 6.95
N LEU A 86 0.18 4.46 7.52
CA LEU A 86 0.64 5.84 7.34
C LEU A 86 1.76 6.20 8.33
N THR A 87 1.93 5.40 9.38
CA THR A 87 2.90 5.62 10.46
C THR A 87 4.28 5.98 9.95
N GLY A 88 4.71 7.18 10.30
CA GLY A 88 6.05 7.68 10.04
C GLY A 88 6.17 8.55 8.79
N TYR A 89 5.24 8.48 7.84
CA TYR A 89 5.26 9.39 6.70
C TYR A 89 4.83 10.79 7.13
N LYS A 90 5.45 11.83 6.56
CA LYS A 90 5.09 13.22 6.86
C LYS A 90 3.83 13.64 6.13
N THR A 91 3.63 13.08 4.94
CA THR A 91 2.53 13.40 4.04
C THR A 91 1.99 12.12 3.43
N ALA A 92 0.67 12.03 3.35
CA ALA A 92 -0.04 10.95 2.69
C ALA A 92 -1.17 11.55 1.87
N SER A 93 -1.30 11.13 0.61
CA SER A 93 -2.32 11.67 -0.30
C SER A 93 -2.74 10.64 -1.34
N ILE A 94 -3.93 10.84 -1.87
CA ILE A 94 -4.48 10.08 -3.00
C ILE A 94 -4.68 11.04 -4.15
N ARG A 95 -4.11 10.71 -5.29
CA ARG A 95 -4.46 11.32 -6.58
C ARG A 95 -5.22 10.29 -7.38
N MET A 96 -6.51 10.54 -7.62
CA MET A 96 -7.36 9.60 -8.34
C MET A 96 -8.06 10.23 -9.53
N PHE A 97 -8.06 9.52 -10.65
CA PHE A 97 -8.97 9.78 -11.75
C PHE A 97 -10.26 8.98 -11.53
N SER A 98 -11.41 9.62 -11.70
CA SER A 98 -12.71 8.93 -11.72
C SER A 98 -13.45 9.23 -13.02
N SER A 99 -14.08 8.21 -13.60
CA SER A 99 -14.85 8.36 -14.84
C SER A 99 -16.28 8.89 -14.61
N LYS A 100 -16.70 8.96 -13.34
CA LYS A 100 -18.02 9.42 -12.89
C LYS A 100 -17.91 10.02 -11.50
N ASP A 101 -18.93 10.76 -11.09
CA ASP A 101 -19.03 11.25 -9.72
C ASP A 101 -19.20 10.08 -8.75
N ASN A 102 -18.52 10.16 -7.61
CA ASN A 102 -18.37 9.06 -6.67
C ASN A 102 -18.08 9.55 -5.25
N THR A 103 -18.07 8.62 -4.31
CA THR A 103 -17.64 8.85 -2.94
C THR A 103 -16.56 7.84 -2.60
N LEU A 104 -15.37 8.35 -2.26
CA LEU A 104 -14.29 7.55 -1.69
C LEU A 104 -14.45 7.55 -0.17
N ARG A 105 -14.71 6.38 0.40
CA ARG A 105 -14.71 6.19 1.85
C ARG A 105 -13.34 5.71 2.29
N VAL A 106 -12.75 6.39 3.26
CA VAL A 106 -11.48 6.05 3.90
C VAL A 106 -11.81 5.51 5.30
N TYR A 107 -11.27 4.36 5.64
CA TYR A 107 -11.40 3.74 6.96
C TYR A 107 -10.03 3.71 7.63
N GLU A 108 -9.97 4.08 8.90
CA GLU A 108 -8.75 4.03 9.70
C GLU A 108 -8.86 2.99 10.82
N TYR A 109 -7.81 2.19 11.01
CA TYR A 109 -7.75 1.13 11.99
C TYR A 109 -6.50 1.21 12.86
N ASP A 110 -6.62 0.83 14.12
CA ASP A 110 -5.46 0.49 14.94
C ASP A 110 -4.98 -0.96 14.70
N ILE A 111 -3.75 -1.25 15.13
CA ILE A 111 -3.19 -2.61 15.18
C ILE A 111 -3.35 -3.22 16.59
N GLY A 112 -4.33 -2.75 17.36
CA GLY A 112 -4.66 -3.34 18.66
C GLY A 112 -5.00 -4.81 18.54
N LEU A 113 -5.06 -5.51 19.68
CA LEU A 113 -5.56 -6.87 19.76
C LEU A 113 -6.81 -6.86 20.67
N PRO A 114 -8.04 -6.95 20.11
CA PRO A 114 -8.36 -7.04 18.67
C PRO A 114 -8.17 -5.71 17.92
N PRO A 115 -7.96 -5.74 16.59
CA PRO A 115 -7.86 -4.51 15.79
C PRO A 115 -9.22 -3.80 15.78
N ARG A 116 -9.21 -2.48 15.83
CA ARG A 116 -10.43 -1.66 15.90
C ARG A 116 -10.47 -0.62 14.81
N LEU A 117 -11.67 -0.39 14.27
CA LEU A 117 -11.97 0.79 13.46
C LEU A 117 -11.92 2.02 14.38
N ILE A 118 -11.06 2.97 14.04
CA ILE A 118 -10.94 4.26 14.72
C ILE A 118 -11.94 5.25 14.13
N ASP A 119 -11.93 5.40 12.80
CA ASP A 119 -12.70 6.42 12.11
C ASP A 119 -13.04 5.99 10.66
N SER A 120 -14.05 6.64 10.08
CA SER A 120 -14.39 6.54 8.66
C SER A 120 -14.79 7.90 8.09
N CYS A 121 -14.12 8.32 7.02
CA CYS A 121 -14.32 9.61 6.37
C CYS A 121 -14.75 9.44 4.91
N ASP A 122 -15.77 10.19 4.50
CA ASP A 122 -16.26 10.22 3.13
C ASP A 122 -15.72 11.45 2.38
N TYR A 123 -15.12 11.20 1.22
CA TYR A 123 -14.61 12.22 0.32
C TYR A 123 -15.41 12.21 -0.98
N ASN A 124 -15.94 13.37 -1.36
CA ASN A 124 -16.59 13.54 -2.65
C ASN A 124 -15.53 13.53 -3.76
N VAL A 125 -15.72 12.63 -4.72
CA VAL A 125 -14.87 12.47 -5.90
C VAL A 125 -15.69 12.90 -7.10
N ARG A 126 -15.23 13.93 -7.81
CA ARG A 126 -15.88 14.35 -9.05
C ARG A 126 -15.29 13.62 -10.24
N THR A 127 -16.01 13.62 -11.35
CA THR A 127 -15.48 13.16 -12.63
C THR A 127 -14.18 13.91 -12.98
N GLY A 128 -13.15 13.17 -13.39
CA GLY A 128 -11.81 13.69 -13.66
C GLY A 128 -10.80 13.43 -12.54
N TRP A 129 -9.74 14.25 -12.48
CA TRP A 129 -8.68 14.11 -11.48
C TRP A 129 -9.05 14.80 -10.17
N ASN A 130 -8.88 14.08 -9.06
CA ASN A 130 -9.11 14.52 -7.70
C ASN A 130 -7.85 14.31 -6.86
N ASN A 131 -7.58 15.23 -5.94
CA ASN A 131 -6.52 15.10 -4.95
C ASN A 131 -7.15 15.11 -3.56
N ILE A 132 -6.89 14.05 -2.79
CA ILE A 132 -7.45 13.84 -1.47
C ILE A 132 -6.27 13.75 -0.50
N SER A 133 -6.25 14.62 0.52
CA SER A 133 -5.26 14.56 1.58
C SER A 133 -5.66 13.49 2.59
N LEU A 134 -4.70 12.68 3.04
CA LEU A 134 -4.89 11.74 4.15
C LEU A 134 -4.30 12.29 5.46
N GLY A 135 -3.98 13.58 5.53
CA GLY A 135 -3.30 14.19 6.68
C GLY A 135 -4.08 14.17 8.00
N SER A 136 -5.38 13.87 7.97
CA SER A 136 -6.22 13.63 9.15
C SER A 136 -6.12 12.19 9.71
N HIS A 137 -5.44 11.29 8.99
CA HIS A 137 -5.29 9.88 9.34
C HIS A 137 -3.85 9.57 9.74
N TYR A 138 -3.66 8.65 10.69
CA TYR A 138 -2.33 8.37 11.25
C TYR A 138 -1.95 6.88 11.26
N ASN A 139 -2.94 5.98 11.33
CA ASN A 139 -2.70 4.57 11.51
C ASN A 139 -2.78 3.80 10.17
N ILE A 140 -3.49 2.68 10.13
CA ILE A 140 -3.65 1.86 8.94
C ILE A 140 -4.91 2.32 8.23
N VAL A 141 -4.80 2.66 6.95
CA VAL A 141 -5.95 3.08 6.14
C VAL A 141 -6.34 2.04 5.09
N SER A 142 -7.64 1.92 4.89
CA SER A 142 -8.23 1.22 3.76
C SER A 142 -9.30 2.09 3.10
N PHE A 143 -9.70 1.71 1.90
CA PHE A 143 -10.46 2.53 1.00
C PHE A 143 -11.56 1.72 0.34
N ASN A 144 -12.68 2.37 0.03
CA ASN A 144 -13.77 1.80 -0.74
C ASN A 144 -14.41 2.88 -1.61
N LEU A 145 -14.82 2.52 -2.84
CA LEU A 145 -15.63 3.39 -3.69
C LEU A 145 -17.09 3.00 -3.54
N SER A 146 -17.94 3.97 -3.21
CA SER A 146 -19.38 3.71 -3.04
C SER A 146 -20.03 3.20 -4.33
N ASN A 147 -19.60 3.71 -5.48
CA ASN A 147 -19.98 3.20 -6.78
C ASN A 147 -18.73 2.63 -7.49
N PRO A 148 -18.65 1.33 -7.80
CA PRO A 148 -17.52 0.76 -8.52
C PRO A 148 -17.22 1.52 -9.83
N ASP A 149 -15.96 1.88 -10.05
CA ASP A 149 -15.51 2.62 -11.24
C ASP A 149 -14.33 1.91 -11.89
N ASP A 150 -14.60 1.01 -12.84
CA ASP A 150 -13.57 0.19 -13.50
C ASP A 150 -12.50 1.01 -14.23
N LYS A 151 -12.83 2.24 -14.60
CA LYS A 151 -11.95 3.18 -15.31
C LYS A 151 -11.19 4.10 -14.35
N ALA A 152 -11.38 3.97 -13.04
CA ALA A 152 -10.64 4.77 -12.07
C ALA A 152 -9.15 4.41 -12.09
N ILE A 153 -8.30 5.41 -11.89
CA ILE A 153 -6.85 5.23 -11.73
C ILE A 153 -6.46 5.91 -10.43
N ILE A 154 -5.91 5.15 -9.49
CA ILE A 154 -5.67 5.62 -8.12
C ILE A 154 -4.18 5.55 -7.82
N TYR A 155 -3.60 6.68 -7.42
CA TYR A 155 -2.23 6.78 -6.93
C TYR A 155 -2.26 7.16 -5.45
N ILE A 156 -1.68 6.31 -4.59
CA ILE A 156 -1.53 6.58 -3.16
C ILE A 156 -0.06 6.89 -2.91
N THR A 157 0.23 8.12 -2.50
CA THR A 157 1.60 8.61 -2.34
C THR A 157 1.87 8.88 -0.86
N LEU A 158 2.95 8.28 -0.36
CA LEU A 158 3.46 8.51 1.00
C LEU A 158 4.88 9.11 0.92
N ASN A 159 5.11 10.26 1.56
CA ASN A 159 6.43 10.90 1.68
C ASN A 159 6.73 11.32 3.12
#